data_AF-E0VM70-F1
#
_entry.id   AF-E0VM70-F1
#
_cell.length_a   1.000
_cell.length_b   1.000
_cell.length_c   1.000
_cell.angle_alpha   90.00
_cell.angle_beta   90.00
_cell.angle_gamma   90.00
#
_symmetry.space_group_name_H-M   'P 1'
#
loop_
_entity.id
_entity.type
_entity.pdbx_description
1 polymer ?
#
loop_
_entity_poly.entity_id
_entity_poly.type
_entity_poly.pdbx_seq_one_letter_code
_entity_poly.pdbx_strand_id
1 'polypeptide(L)'
;MLFWFEPTDIFRASKPFDIKEKRYPTFISPNYQEFLKIYKTLYPKGGGDDDDNSFSKNSRNIVEDCIYKGYKVGEIIDNLIITLGKEGVLVINKGEENDSFYEITKKCSKYIKKNGQISHRLYKPKLLDDDDIVNVSGAGDCFAGGFISAMLDGENEKNCVKLGFKCCIASLKSCQTVPSTFY
;
A
#
# COMPACT_ATOMS: atom_id res chain seq x y z
N MET A 1 -16.15 -0.44 9.48
CA MET A 1 -16.27 -1.56 8.52
C MET A 1 -14.87 -1.84 8.03
N LEU A 2 -14.43 -3.09 8.14
CA LEU A 2 -13.14 -3.50 7.65
C LEU A 2 -13.22 -3.64 6.13
N PHE A 3 -12.43 -2.85 5.41
CA PHE A 3 -12.49 -2.80 3.95
C PHE A 3 -11.09 -2.57 3.39
N TRP A 4 -10.67 -3.45 2.48
CA TRP A 4 -9.46 -3.30 1.67
C TRP A 4 -9.84 -2.74 0.31
N PHE A 5 -9.18 -1.67 -0.12
CA PHE A 5 -9.37 -1.08 -1.43
C PHE A 5 -8.07 -1.08 -2.23
N GLU A 6 -8.06 -1.90 -3.28
CA GLU A 6 -7.03 -1.92 -4.32
C GLU A 6 -7.52 -1.03 -5.47
N PRO A 7 -6.87 0.12 -5.76
CA PRO A 7 -7.35 1.07 -6.76
C PRO A 7 -7.42 0.52 -8.19
N THR A 8 -6.44 -0.31 -8.58
CA THR A 8 -6.24 -0.92 -9.93
C THR A 8 -6.06 0.04 -11.11
N ASP A 9 -6.51 1.29 -10.98
CA ASP A 9 -6.47 2.30 -12.02
C ASP A 9 -6.55 3.71 -11.42
N ILE A 10 -5.78 4.64 -12.02
CA ILE A 10 -5.67 6.03 -11.56
C ILE A 10 -7.04 6.73 -11.56
N PHE A 11 -7.89 6.51 -12.58
CA PHE A 11 -9.19 7.17 -12.68
C PHE A 11 -10.21 6.59 -11.69
N ARG A 12 -9.98 5.38 -11.19
CA ARG A 12 -10.81 4.72 -10.18
C ARG A 12 -10.33 4.96 -8.76
N ALA A 13 -9.06 5.32 -8.57
CA ALA A 13 -8.43 5.49 -7.26
C ALA A 13 -9.18 6.44 -6.32
N SER A 14 -9.80 7.50 -6.86
CA SER A 14 -10.54 8.49 -6.06
C SER A 14 -11.95 8.05 -5.66
N LYS A 15 -12.51 6.98 -6.24
CA LYS A 15 -13.94 6.64 -6.10
C LYS A 15 -14.42 6.49 -4.65
N PRO A 16 -13.70 5.79 -3.74
CA PRO A 16 -14.14 5.68 -2.35
C PRO A 16 -14.06 6.99 -1.57
N PHE A 17 -13.34 7.98 -2.10
CA PHE A 17 -13.06 9.25 -1.43
C PHE A 17 -13.98 10.39 -1.87
N ASP A 18 -14.69 10.19 -2.99
CA ASP A 18 -15.60 11.16 -3.61
C ASP A 18 -17.09 10.94 -3.24
N ILE A 19 -17.37 9.98 -2.35
CA ILE A 19 -18.74 9.69 -1.89
C ILE A 19 -19.13 10.57 -0.69
N LYS A 20 -20.41 10.98 -0.64
CA LYS A 20 -20.96 11.84 0.43
C LYS A 20 -20.79 11.26 1.83
N GLU A 21 -20.84 9.93 1.96
CA GLU A 21 -20.95 9.25 3.26
C GLU A 21 -19.61 9.01 3.96
N LYS A 22 -18.47 9.47 3.40
CA LYS A 22 -17.12 9.44 4.03
C LYS A 22 -16.78 8.12 4.75
N ARG A 23 -17.24 6.98 4.21
CA ARG A 23 -16.91 5.65 4.72
C ARG A 23 -15.62 5.18 4.04
N TYR A 24 -14.50 5.66 4.57
CA TYR A 24 -13.20 5.37 3.97
C TYR A 24 -12.73 3.93 4.24
N PRO A 25 -11.92 3.35 3.35
CA PRO A 25 -11.32 2.03 3.56
C PRO A 25 -10.43 1.99 4.80
N THR A 26 -10.30 0.80 5.39
CA THR A 26 -9.35 0.54 6.49
C THR A 26 -7.95 0.29 5.95
N PHE A 27 -7.86 -0.37 4.80
CA PHE A 27 -6.63 -0.66 4.08
C PHE A 27 -6.74 -0.14 2.66
N ILE A 28 -5.68 0.50 2.15
CA ILE A 28 -5.51 0.75 0.72
C ILE A 28 -4.10 0.38 0.27
N SER A 29 -3.97 -0.08 -0.98
CA SER A 29 -2.69 -0.51 -1.56
C SER A 29 -2.32 0.14 -2.90
N PRO A 30 -2.43 1.48 -3.04
CA PRO A 30 -2.19 2.17 -4.30
C PRO A 30 -0.75 2.04 -4.78
N ASN A 31 -0.53 2.13 -6.09
CA ASN A 31 0.77 2.57 -6.60
C ASN A 31 0.96 4.09 -6.43
N TYR A 32 2.15 4.61 -6.74
CA TYR A 32 2.44 6.05 -6.60
C TYR A 32 1.43 6.97 -7.31
N GLN A 33 1.06 6.67 -8.56
CA GLN A 33 0.20 7.54 -9.35
C GLN A 33 -1.24 7.56 -8.82
N GLU A 34 -1.74 6.39 -8.40
CA GLU A 34 -3.03 6.25 -7.74
C GLU A 34 -3.04 6.97 -6.38
N PHE A 35 -1.97 6.84 -5.61
CA PHE A 35 -1.81 7.52 -4.33
C PHE A 35 -1.86 9.06 -4.50
N LEU A 36 -1.15 9.60 -5.50
CA LEU A 36 -1.22 11.04 -5.81
C LEU A 36 -2.64 11.49 -6.16
N LYS A 37 -3.39 10.66 -6.89
CA LYS A 37 -4.78 10.96 -7.22
C LYS A 37 -5.66 10.98 -5.96
N ILE A 38 -5.52 9.98 -5.08
CA ILE A 38 -6.22 9.90 -3.80
C ILE A 38 -5.92 11.13 -2.95
N TYR A 39 -4.64 11.50 -2.82
CA TYR A 39 -4.21 12.68 -2.08
C TYR A 39 -4.87 13.96 -2.61
N LYS A 40 -4.86 14.19 -3.93
CA LYS A 40 -5.48 15.36 -4.55
C LYS A 40 -7.00 15.39 -4.35
N THR A 41 -7.66 14.23 -4.31
CA THR A 41 -9.10 14.14 -4.01
C THR A 41 -9.41 14.48 -2.55
N LEU A 42 -8.58 14.03 -1.62
CA LEU A 42 -8.77 14.30 -0.19
C LEU A 42 -8.42 15.76 0.19
N TYR A 43 -7.48 16.37 -0.54
CA TYR A 43 -6.98 17.73 -0.26
C TYR A 43 -7.05 18.65 -1.50
N PRO A 44 -8.25 18.99 -2.00
CA PRO A 44 -8.44 19.70 -3.27
C PRO A 44 -8.13 21.21 -3.24
N LYS A 45 -8.11 21.84 -2.06
CA LYS A 45 -7.94 23.29 -1.85
C LYS A 45 -6.74 23.64 -0.96
N GLY A 46 -5.65 22.92 -1.11
CA GLY A 46 -4.46 23.12 -0.29
C GLY A 46 -4.25 21.98 0.69
N GLY A 47 -3.49 20.99 0.24
CA GLY A 47 -2.54 20.32 1.13
C GLY A 47 -1.37 21.26 1.49
N GLY A 48 -1.60 22.57 1.58
CA GLY A 48 -0.65 23.66 1.30
C GLY A 48 -0.87 24.20 -0.12
N ASP A 49 -1.50 25.36 -0.24
CA ASP A 49 -1.44 26.18 -1.46
C ASP A 49 0.04 26.50 -1.76
N ASP A 50 0.44 26.59 -3.04
CA ASP A 50 1.76 27.05 -3.53
C ASP A 50 2.99 26.09 -3.58
N ASP A 51 2.91 24.82 -3.20
CA ASP A 51 4.13 23.98 -3.14
C ASP A 51 4.50 23.23 -4.43
N ASP A 52 3.71 23.38 -5.51
CA ASP A 52 4.09 22.84 -6.83
C ASP A 52 5.30 23.61 -7.43
N ASN A 53 5.59 24.82 -6.91
CA ASN A 53 6.72 25.64 -7.34
C ASN A 53 7.97 25.54 -6.45
N SER A 54 7.89 25.09 -5.19
CA SER A 54 9.09 24.95 -4.33
C SER A 54 9.70 23.54 -4.40
N PHE A 55 8.86 22.51 -4.58
CA PHE A 55 9.34 21.15 -4.75
C PHE A 55 9.71 20.81 -6.20
N SER A 56 9.48 21.68 -7.19
CA SER A 56 9.78 21.38 -8.60
C SER A 56 11.17 21.87 -9.01
N LYS A 57 12.11 20.92 -9.18
CA LYS A 57 12.85 20.67 -10.44
C LYS A 57 14.08 19.78 -10.32
N ASN A 58 14.60 19.51 -9.13
CA ASN A 58 15.77 18.64 -8.97
C ASN A 58 15.38 17.34 -8.26
N SER A 59 15.21 16.26 -9.04
CA SER A 59 15.10 14.86 -8.58
C SER A 59 14.28 14.64 -7.30
N ARG A 60 12.95 14.74 -7.37
CA ARG A 60 12.09 14.37 -6.22
C ARG A 60 12.26 12.89 -5.92
N ASN A 61 12.78 12.59 -4.73
CA ASN A 61 12.74 11.25 -4.17
C ASN A 61 11.26 10.85 -3.98
N ILE A 62 10.77 9.91 -4.80
CA ILE A 62 9.38 9.43 -4.77
C ILE A 62 8.96 8.94 -3.38
N VAL A 63 9.90 8.39 -2.61
CA VAL A 63 9.66 7.90 -1.26
C VAL A 63 9.37 9.06 -0.31
N GLU A 64 10.20 10.11 -0.32
CA GLU A 64 10.01 11.30 0.52
C GLU A 64 8.68 12.00 0.22
N ASP A 65 8.32 12.07 -1.07
CA ASP A 65 7.04 12.61 -1.51
C ASP A 65 5.84 11.81 -0.96
N CYS A 66 5.95 10.48 -1.01
CA CYS A 66 4.95 9.57 -0.45
C CYS A 66 4.86 9.67 1.06
N ILE A 67 6.00 9.81 1.76
CA ILE A 67 6.03 10.01 3.21
C ILE A 67 5.28 11.30 3.54
N TYR A 68 5.70 12.44 3.02
CA TYR A 68 5.11 13.74 3.33
C TYR A 68 3.59 13.77 3.12
N LYS A 69 3.12 13.31 1.95
CA LYS A 69 1.68 13.27 1.64
C LYS A 69 0.96 12.17 2.42
N GLY A 70 1.64 11.05 2.67
CA GLY A 70 1.06 9.85 3.27
C GLY A 70 0.75 10.03 4.75
N TYR A 71 1.52 10.85 5.47
CA TYR A 71 1.17 11.24 6.84
C TYR A 71 -0.20 11.93 6.92
N LYS A 72 -0.54 12.80 5.95
CA LYS A 72 -1.86 13.44 5.90
C LYS A 72 -2.97 12.41 5.64
N VAL A 73 -2.76 11.55 4.63
CA VAL A 73 -3.73 10.50 4.28
C VAL A 73 -3.91 9.47 5.41
N GLY A 74 -2.85 9.15 6.15
CA GLY A 74 -2.85 8.24 7.30
C GLY A 74 -3.65 8.73 8.51
N GLU A 75 -4.05 10.01 8.54
CA GLU A 75 -5.02 10.49 9.54
C GLU A 75 -6.45 10.03 9.24
N ILE A 76 -6.71 9.69 7.98
CA ILE A 76 -8.03 9.29 7.49
C ILE A 76 -8.11 7.76 7.30
N ILE A 77 -7.02 7.16 6.80
CA ILE A 77 -6.93 5.75 6.45
C ILE A 77 -6.01 5.06 7.46
N ASP A 78 -6.50 3.99 8.09
CA ASP A 78 -5.73 3.30 9.12
C ASP A 78 -4.43 2.67 8.57
N ASN A 79 -4.48 2.05 7.38
CA ASN A 79 -3.34 1.35 6.78
C ASN A 79 -3.15 1.72 5.29
N LEU A 80 -2.09 2.49 5.01
CA LEU A 80 -1.71 2.94 3.68
C LEU A 80 -0.46 2.17 3.22
N ILE A 81 -0.61 1.35 2.18
CA ILE A 81 0.43 0.43 1.69
C ILE A 81 0.80 0.80 0.26
N ILE A 82 1.72 1.74 0.08
CA ILE A 82 2.02 2.31 -1.23
C ILE A 82 3.08 1.45 -1.95
N THR A 83 2.75 0.96 -3.14
CA THR A 83 3.70 0.23 -4.00
C THR A 83 4.50 1.20 -4.87
N LEU A 84 5.83 1.05 -4.87
CA LEU A 84 6.79 1.97 -5.49
C LEU A 84 7.74 1.26 -6.48
N GLY A 85 7.33 0.11 -7.02
CA GLY A 85 8.13 -0.67 -7.97
C GLY A 85 9.48 -1.09 -7.38
N LYS A 86 10.59 -0.72 -8.05
CA LYS A 86 11.96 -1.05 -7.61
C LYS A 86 12.31 -0.42 -6.24
N GLU A 87 11.63 0.66 -5.85
CA GLU A 87 11.82 1.28 -4.54
C GLU A 87 11.17 0.51 -3.39
N GLY A 88 10.29 -0.45 -3.68
CA GLY A 88 9.64 -1.32 -2.72
C GLY A 88 8.24 -0.92 -2.32
N VAL A 89 7.92 -1.10 -1.05
CA VAL A 89 6.60 -0.81 -0.48
C VAL A 89 6.76 0.06 0.75
N LEU A 90 6.04 1.17 0.77
CA LEU A 90 5.96 2.08 1.91
C LEU A 90 4.67 1.81 2.67
N VAL A 91 4.79 1.37 3.92
CA VAL A 91 3.65 1.23 4.83
C VAL A 91 3.58 2.45 5.74
N ILE A 92 2.41 3.06 5.84
CA ILE A 92 2.11 4.18 6.73
C ILE A 92 0.86 3.83 7.54
N ASN A 93 1.00 3.73 8.86
CA ASN A 93 -0.10 3.45 9.79
C ASN A 93 0.26 3.88 11.22
N LYS A 94 -0.60 3.57 12.18
CA LYS A 94 -0.44 3.88 13.61
C LYS A 94 0.10 2.71 14.46
N GLY A 95 0.64 1.67 13.81
CA GLY A 95 1.18 0.46 14.44
C GLY A 95 2.68 0.29 14.25
N GLU A 96 3.22 -0.78 14.83
CA GLU A 96 4.64 -1.17 14.75
C GLU A 96 4.86 -2.34 13.78
N GLU A 97 6.08 -2.54 13.28
CA GLU A 97 6.38 -3.60 12.28
C GLU A 97 6.09 -5.04 12.77
N ASN A 98 6.18 -5.26 14.08
CA ASN A 98 5.99 -6.57 14.71
C ASN A 98 4.56 -6.77 15.22
N ASP A 99 3.69 -5.79 15.01
CA ASP A 99 2.28 -5.90 15.33
C ASP A 99 1.53 -6.73 14.28
N SER A 100 0.63 -7.59 14.75
CA SER A 100 -0.43 -8.15 13.91
C SER A 100 -1.54 -7.14 13.67
N PHE A 101 -2.18 -7.23 12.50
CA PHE A 101 -3.39 -6.46 12.17
C PHE A 101 -4.66 -7.06 12.79
N TYR A 102 -4.63 -8.37 13.06
CA TYR A 102 -5.76 -9.10 13.64
C TYR A 102 -5.36 -9.80 14.93
N GLU A 103 -6.29 -9.82 15.86
CA GLU A 103 -6.32 -10.79 16.93
C GLU A 103 -7.09 -12.01 16.42
N ILE A 104 -6.39 -13.12 16.25
CA ILE A 104 -6.99 -14.39 15.82
C ILE A 104 -7.27 -15.24 17.05
N THR A 105 -8.54 -15.57 17.24
CA THR A 105 -8.98 -16.50 18.27
C THR A 105 -9.60 -17.73 17.63
N LYS A 106 -9.81 -18.80 18.41
CA LYS A 106 -10.50 -20.02 17.93
C LYS A 106 -11.92 -19.77 17.40
N LYS A 107 -12.54 -18.62 17.71
CA LYS A 107 -13.93 -18.31 17.38
C LYS A 107 -14.08 -17.22 16.32
N CYS A 108 -13.16 -16.26 16.27
CA CYS A 108 -13.21 -15.16 15.32
C CYS A 108 -11.85 -14.46 15.17
N SER A 109 -11.71 -13.75 14.05
CA SER A 109 -10.61 -12.80 13.82
C SER A 109 -11.15 -11.38 13.97
N LYS A 110 -10.47 -10.56 14.77
CA LYS A 110 -10.86 -9.16 15.03
C LYS A 110 -9.75 -8.22 14.62
N TYR A 111 -10.08 -7.23 13.79
CA TYR A 111 -9.14 -6.16 13.45
C TYR A 111 -8.74 -5.35 14.68
N ILE A 112 -7.44 -5.15 14.86
CA ILE A 112 -6.87 -4.37 15.97
C ILE A 112 -6.62 -2.95 15.47
N LYS A 113 -7.55 -2.04 15.80
CA LYS A 113 -7.33 -0.62 15.52
C LYS A 113 -6.20 -0.09 16.41
N LYS A 114 -5.15 0.43 15.78
CA LYS A 114 -3.99 1.01 16.47
C LYS A 114 -4.23 2.48 16.77
N ASN A 115 -3.84 2.91 17.97
CA ASN A 115 -3.99 4.29 18.45
C ASN A 115 -2.63 4.98 18.68
N GLY A 116 -1.55 4.45 18.10
CA GLY A 116 -0.22 5.06 18.16
C GLY A 116 -0.11 6.33 17.30
N GLN A 117 1.09 6.92 17.30
CA GLN A 117 1.43 7.97 16.36
C GLN A 117 1.57 7.38 14.95
N ILE A 118 1.19 8.15 13.93
CA ILE A 118 1.47 7.74 12.55
C ILE A 118 2.97 7.60 12.37
N SER A 119 3.40 6.47 11.83
CA SER A 119 4.76 6.18 11.46
C SER A 119 4.80 5.59 10.05
N HIS A 120 6.00 5.51 9.47
CA HIS A 120 6.21 4.95 8.15
C HIS A 120 7.35 3.93 8.17
N ARG A 121 7.26 2.92 7.31
CA ARG A 121 8.29 1.90 7.13
C ARG A 121 8.44 1.60 5.66
N LEU A 122 9.67 1.69 5.17
CA LEU A 122 10.02 1.34 3.79
C LEU A 122 10.60 -0.06 3.75
N TYR A 123 9.90 -0.97 3.09
CA TYR A 123 10.36 -2.33 2.85
C TYR A 123 10.97 -2.41 1.46
N LYS A 124 12.26 -2.76 1.38
CA LYS A 124 12.94 -2.97 0.10
C LYS A 124 12.73 -4.40 -0.40
N PRO A 125 12.40 -4.60 -1.69
CA PRO A 125 12.25 -5.91 -2.26
C PRO A 125 13.63 -6.50 -2.56
N LYS A 126 13.69 -7.81 -2.80
CA LYS A 126 14.85 -8.37 -3.49
C LYS A 126 14.85 -7.83 -4.92
N LEU A 127 15.93 -7.17 -5.32
CA LEU A 127 16.12 -6.76 -6.70
C LEU A 127 16.24 -8.00 -7.59
N LEU A 128 15.49 -8.01 -8.68
CA LEU A 128 15.59 -9.00 -9.74
C LEU A 128 16.39 -8.38 -10.89
N ASP A 129 17.16 -9.22 -11.58
CA ASP A 129 17.76 -8.84 -12.85
C ASP A 129 16.66 -8.61 -13.88
N ASP A 130 16.84 -7.69 -14.82
CA ASP A 130 15.79 -7.39 -15.80
C ASP A 130 15.47 -8.63 -16.68
N ASP A 131 16.45 -9.52 -16.90
CA ASP A 131 16.28 -10.80 -17.61
C ASP A 131 15.41 -11.83 -16.85
N ASP A 132 15.26 -11.66 -15.54
CA ASP A 132 14.41 -12.49 -14.69
C ASP A 132 12.93 -12.04 -14.75
N ILE A 133 12.64 -10.84 -15.26
CA ILE A 133 11.30 -10.26 -15.31
C ILE A 133 10.64 -10.64 -16.63
N VAL A 134 9.62 -11.49 -16.54
CA VAL A 134 8.84 -11.96 -17.68
C VAL A 134 7.62 -11.05 -17.93
N ASN A 135 6.92 -10.65 -16.86
CA ASN A 135 5.71 -9.84 -16.95
C ASN A 135 5.55 -8.98 -15.69
N VAL A 136 5.18 -7.70 -15.83
CA VAL A 136 4.92 -6.80 -14.70
C VAL A 136 3.44 -6.70 -14.34
N SER A 137 2.55 -7.21 -15.19
CA SER A 137 1.12 -7.19 -14.99
C SER A 137 0.70 -8.17 -13.90
N GLY A 138 -0.06 -7.70 -12.90
CA GLY A 138 -0.50 -8.50 -11.76
C GLY A 138 0.47 -8.56 -10.59
N ALA A 139 1.64 -7.92 -10.68
CA ALA A 139 2.62 -7.88 -9.58
C ALA A 139 2.04 -7.21 -8.31
N GLY A 140 1.30 -6.11 -8.49
CA GLY A 140 0.59 -5.41 -7.40
C GLY A 140 -0.52 -6.27 -6.79
N ASP A 141 -1.34 -6.90 -7.62
CA ASP A 141 -2.42 -7.78 -7.16
C ASP A 141 -1.89 -9.00 -6.41
N CYS A 142 -0.80 -9.61 -6.89
CA CYS A 142 -0.14 -10.72 -6.22
C CYS A 142 0.52 -10.27 -4.91
N PHE A 143 1.09 -9.06 -4.86
CA PHE A 143 1.57 -8.48 -3.61
C PHE A 143 0.43 -8.33 -2.59
N ALA A 144 -0.67 -7.69 -2.99
CA ALA A 144 -1.83 -7.49 -2.13
C ALA A 144 -2.43 -8.82 -1.67
N GLY A 145 -2.57 -9.80 -2.56
CA GLY A 145 -3.05 -11.15 -2.24
C GLY A 145 -2.16 -11.86 -1.23
N GLY A 146 -0.84 -11.85 -1.43
CA GLY A 146 0.12 -12.43 -0.48
C GLY A 146 0.11 -11.73 0.88
N PHE A 147 0.01 -10.40 0.88
CA PHE A 147 -0.11 -9.61 2.11
C PHE A 147 -1.39 -9.98 2.87
N ILE A 148 -2.53 -9.99 2.19
CA ILE A 148 -3.83 -10.31 2.79
C ILE A 148 -3.84 -11.75 3.32
N SER A 149 -3.25 -12.71 2.59
CA SER A 149 -3.15 -14.10 3.03
C SER A 149 -2.42 -14.21 4.37
N ALA A 150 -1.21 -13.68 4.47
CA ALA A 150 -0.44 -13.68 5.73
C ALA A 150 -1.18 -12.94 6.85
N MET A 151 -1.80 -11.81 6.52
CA MET A 151 -2.58 -11.02 7.48
C MET A 151 -3.75 -11.83 8.07
N LEU A 152 -4.43 -12.64 7.25
CA LEU A 152 -5.52 -13.53 7.67
C LEU A 152 -5.01 -14.74 8.47
N ASP A 153 -3.75 -15.13 8.28
CA ASP A 153 -3.07 -16.16 9.09
C ASP A 153 -2.54 -15.62 10.43
N GLY A 154 -2.70 -14.32 10.69
CA GLY A 154 -2.36 -13.67 11.97
C GLY A 154 -0.91 -13.18 12.05
N GLU A 155 -0.20 -13.22 10.93
CA GLU A 155 1.15 -12.73 10.82
C GLU A 155 1.24 -11.23 11.15
N ASN A 156 2.43 -10.81 11.59
CA ASN A 156 2.73 -9.40 11.78
C ASN A 156 2.96 -8.68 10.44
N GLU A 157 2.96 -7.35 10.47
CA GLU A 157 3.13 -6.52 9.27
C GLU A 157 4.36 -6.92 8.44
N LYS A 158 5.51 -7.10 9.09
CA LYS A 158 6.75 -7.50 8.41
C LYS A 158 6.60 -8.81 7.64
N ASN A 159 5.95 -9.81 8.24
CA ASN A 159 5.71 -11.10 7.58
C ASN A 159 4.65 -11.00 6.48
N CYS A 160 3.65 -10.13 6.64
CA CYS A 160 2.68 -9.82 5.57
C CYS A 160 3.38 -9.24 4.34
N VAL A 161 4.24 -8.23 4.53
CA VAL A 161 5.03 -7.65 3.43
C VAL A 161 5.96 -8.69 2.81
N LYS A 162 6.59 -9.53 3.63
CA LYS A 162 7.48 -10.60 3.15
C LYS A 162 6.75 -11.59 2.25
N LEU A 163 5.54 -12.03 2.62
CA LEU A 163 4.75 -12.92 1.77
C LEU A 163 4.24 -12.20 0.52
N GLY A 164 3.81 -10.93 0.63
CA GLY A 164 3.47 -10.09 -0.52
C GLY A 164 4.62 -10.00 -1.53
N PHE A 165 5.86 -9.77 -1.08
CA PHE A 165 7.02 -9.75 -1.96
C PHE A 165 7.29 -11.08 -2.64
N LYS A 166 7.13 -12.20 -1.93
CA LYS A 166 7.23 -13.53 -2.54
C LYS A 166 6.19 -13.67 -3.67
N CYS A 167 4.92 -13.42 -3.41
CA CYS A 167 3.87 -13.54 -4.43
C CYS A 167 4.11 -12.59 -5.62
N CYS A 168 4.56 -11.36 -5.37
CA CYS A 168 4.95 -10.41 -6.40
C CYS A 168 6.11 -10.94 -7.27
N ILE A 169 7.19 -11.44 -6.66
CA ILE A 169 8.34 -11.99 -7.39
C ILE A 169 7.93 -13.20 -8.24
N ALA A 170 7.06 -14.08 -7.72
CA ALA A 170 6.54 -15.20 -8.49
C ALA A 170 5.74 -14.72 -9.72
N SER A 171 4.92 -13.68 -9.56
CA SER A 171 4.18 -13.04 -10.66
C SER A 171 5.13 -12.42 -11.69
N LEU A 172 6.16 -11.69 -11.23
CA LEU A 172 7.17 -11.08 -12.11
C LEU A 172 7.89 -12.09 -13.00
N LYS A 173 8.13 -13.31 -12.49
CA LYS A 173 8.80 -14.40 -13.20
C LYS A 173 7.87 -15.27 -14.06
N SER A 174 6.57 -14.95 -14.10
CA SER A 174 5.54 -15.73 -14.76
C SER A 174 5.04 -15.03 -16.02
N CYS A 175 4.61 -15.80 -17.03
CA CYS A 175 3.88 -15.25 -18.16
C CYS A 175 2.44 -14.84 -17.78
N GLN A 176 1.91 -15.41 -16.70
CA GLN A 176 0.55 -15.17 -16.19
C GLN A 176 0.55 -14.11 -15.08
N THR A 177 -0.51 -13.30 -15.03
CA THR A 177 -0.71 -12.26 -14.00
C THR A 177 -0.72 -12.83 -12.59
N VAL A 178 -1.36 -13.98 -12.42
CA VAL A 178 -1.31 -14.81 -11.20
C VAL A 178 -0.68 -16.15 -11.59
N PRO A 179 0.49 -16.50 -11.05
CA PRO A 179 1.11 -17.80 -11.27
C PRO A 179 0.20 -18.97 -10.87
N SER A 180 0.32 -20.10 -11.59
CA SER A 180 -0.38 -21.35 -11.25
C SER A 180 0.12 -22.00 -9.96
N THR A 181 1.34 -21.68 -9.54
CA THR A 181 1.96 -22.17 -8.30
C THR A 181 2.75 -21.06 -7.63
N PHE A 182 2.54 -20.91 -6.34
CA PHE A 182 3.41 -20.15 -5.44
C PHE A 182 4.15 -21.16 -4.58
N TYR A 183 5.49 -21.11 -4.61
CA TYR A 183 6.48 -21.86 -3.80
C TYR A 183 6.03 -23.14 -3.09
#